data_AF-A0A2V8XEF0-F1
#
_entry.id   AF-A0A2V8XEF0-F1
#
_cell.length_a   1.000
_cell.length_b   1.000
_cell.length_c   1.000
_cell.angle_alpha   90.00
_cell.angle_beta   90.00
_cell.angle_gamma   90.00
#
_symmetry.space_group_name_H-M   'P 1'
#
loop_
_entity.id
_entity.type
_entity.pdbx_description
1 polymer ?
#
loop_
_entity_poly.entity_id
_entity_poly.type
_entity_poly.pdbx_seq_one_letter_code
_entity_poly.pdbx_strand_id
1 'polypeptide(L)'
;MRPLNESAKILRELLAERILVLDGAMGTMLQQRNLTAADFGGPALEGCNENLVRTRPDVVSDIHRLYLEAGADVIETNSFNGTKSDLIDYGLADQSYELMVTAARLARNAADEYSTPHKPRFVAGSMGPTRKAITITRNIGFEHLKSDYYNLAKPLIDGGADLLIIETCQDTRNIKAAILAIQKLSREIGSEVPFIISVTIEPMGSMLAGQTIEAMWASLRYAKPLAFGMNCATGPEFMTDHIRTLSQLTGEFVSCYPNAGLPNPETSQYGETPTSLAAQLEKFVDHGWLNVVGGCCGTTEKHIHAIAQMVEGKKPRQRPAESHRAVYSGIESIEAEESTRPLLVGERTNVIGSRLFKNLVAEEKWEEASEIARRQVRGGAQIVDVCLQSTERDEKKDIPLFYEKLIRKLKAPVMIDTTDSVAIELALTYCQGKSIINSINLEDGEEKFERVVPIAREFGAAVVVGCIDEDPLQAQAFTRERKLAIAQR
;
A
#
# COMPACT_ATOMS: atom_id res chain seq x y z
N MET A 1 20.84 -10.11 13.31
CA MET A 1 19.96 -9.37 12.39
C MET A 1 20.87 -8.64 11.40
N ARG A 2 20.61 -8.73 10.08
CA ARG A 2 21.40 -8.06 9.04
C ARG A 2 21.23 -6.53 9.19
N PRO A 3 22.24 -5.70 8.89
CA PRO A 3 22.10 -4.24 9.02
C PRO A 3 21.16 -3.69 7.93
N LEU A 4 19.85 -3.64 8.22
CA LEU A 4 18.82 -3.19 7.26
C LEU A 4 19.12 -1.80 6.68
N ASN A 5 19.63 -0.88 7.50
CA ASN A 5 20.02 0.46 7.04
C ASN A 5 21.12 0.42 5.97
N GLU A 6 22.05 -0.54 6.04
CA GLU A 6 23.10 -0.72 5.03
C GLU A 6 22.51 -1.30 3.74
N SER A 7 21.70 -2.37 3.84
CA SER A 7 20.98 -2.92 2.68
C SER A 7 20.12 -1.85 1.99
N ALA A 8 19.38 -1.05 2.76
CA ALA A 8 18.56 0.04 2.25
C ALA A 8 19.38 1.11 1.53
N LYS A 9 20.55 1.48 2.08
CA LYS A 9 21.46 2.44 1.46
C LYS A 9 21.98 1.91 0.12
N ILE A 10 22.49 0.68 0.09
CA ILE A 10 23.03 0.07 -1.13
C ILE A 10 21.92 -0.06 -2.19
N LEU A 11 20.71 -0.48 -1.80
CA LEU A 11 19.56 -0.55 -2.71
C LEU A 11 19.25 0.82 -3.34
N ARG A 12 19.20 1.89 -2.54
CA ARG A 12 18.94 3.25 -3.04
C ARG A 12 20.04 3.74 -4.00
N GLU A 13 21.29 3.44 -3.71
CA GLU A 13 22.43 3.75 -4.58
C GLU A 13 22.31 3.00 -5.92
N LEU A 14 22.08 1.68 -5.87
CA LEU A 14 21.95 0.86 -7.07
C LEU A 14 20.74 1.26 -7.93
N LEU A 15 19.59 1.57 -7.34
CA LEU A 15 18.39 2.02 -8.06
C LEU A 15 18.56 3.38 -8.75
N ALA A 16 19.50 4.19 -8.27
CA ALA A 16 19.88 5.46 -8.90
C ALA A 16 20.89 5.26 -10.04
N GLU A 17 21.71 4.21 -9.98
CA GLU A 17 22.76 3.92 -10.97
C GLU A 17 22.29 3.04 -12.13
N ARG A 18 21.45 2.04 -11.85
CA ARG A 18 20.97 1.06 -12.83
C ARG A 18 19.56 0.58 -12.54
N ILE A 19 18.95 -0.09 -13.51
CA ILE A 19 17.67 -0.75 -13.33
C ILE A 19 17.92 -2.08 -12.63
N LEU A 20 17.18 -2.35 -11.56
CA LEU A 20 17.24 -3.62 -10.83
C LEU A 20 16.24 -4.62 -11.40
N VAL A 21 16.62 -5.89 -11.38
CA VAL A 21 15.78 -7.00 -11.83
C VAL A 21 15.23 -7.76 -10.61
N LEU A 22 13.93 -7.70 -10.42
CA LEU A 22 13.17 -8.59 -9.54
C LEU A 22 12.97 -9.94 -10.24
N ASP A 23 12.74 -10.99 -9.47
CA ASP A 23 12.50 -12.33 -10.01
C ASP A 23 11.12 -12.48 -10.66
N GLY A 24 10.76 -13.73 -10.95
CA GLY A 24 9.49 -14.11 -11.58
C GLY A 24 8.57 -14.86 -10.63
N ALA A 25 7.49 -15.43 -11.16
CA ALA A 25 6.50 -16.12 -10.33
C ALA A 25 7.03 -17.40 -9.66
N MET A 26 7.09 -17.40 -8.32
CA MET A 26 7.30 -18.61 -7.51
C MET A 26 6.20 -19.66 -7.78
N GLY A 27 4.93 -19.25 -7.75
CA GLY A 27 3.80 -20.16 -7.98
C GLY A 27 3.83 -20.86 -9.34
N THR A 28 4.18 -20.15 -10.41
CA THR A 28 4.33 -20.73 -11.75
C THR A 28 5.46 -21.75 -11.81
N MET A 29 6.60 -21.46 -11.17
CA MET A 29 7.73 -22.38 -11.12
C MET A 29 7.42 -23.64 -10.29
N LEU A 30 6.67 -23.51 -9.19
CA LEU A 30 6.21 -24.64 -8.37
C LEU A 30 5.26 -25.56 -9.14
N GLN A 31 4.33 -25.00 -9.92
CA GLN A 31 3.40 -25.77 -10.75
C GLN A 31 4.11 -26.64 -11.79
N GLN A 32 5.32 -26.28 -12.22
CA GLN A 32 6.13 -27.05 -13.17
C GLN A 32 6.87 -28.24 -12.54
N ARG A 33 6.82 -28.41 -11.20
CA ARG A 33 7.58 -29.44 -10.47
C ARG A 33 6.81 -30.74 -10.24
N ASN A 34 5.61 -30.88 -10.81
CA ASN A 34 4.75 -32.06 -10.67
C ASN A 34 4.55 -32.48 -9.19
N LEU A 35 4.39 -31.49 -8.31
CA LEU A 35 4.18 -31.72 -6.88
C LEU A 35 2.83 -32.40 -6.64
N THR A 36 2.82 -33.34 -5.70
CA THR A 36 1.63 -34.08 -5.27
C THR A 36 1.19 -33.61 -3.90
N ALA A 37 -0.03 -33.95 -3.47
CA ALA A 37 -0.50 -33.71 -2.11
C ALA A 37 0.51 -34.13 -1.02
N ALA A 38 1.26 -35.22 -1.23
CA ALA A 38 2.27 -35.68 -0.28
C ALA A 38 3.42 -34.67 -0.10
N ASP A 39 3.83 -34.00 -1.18
CA ASP A 39 4.87 -32.96 -1.15
C ASP A 39 4.45 -31.73 -0.35
N PHE A 40 3.14 -31.43 -0.32
CA PHE A 40 2.59 -30.37 0.52
C PHE A 40 2.40 -30.77 1.99
N GLY A 41 2.65 -32.03 2.36
CA GLY A 41 2.42 -32.55 3.71
C GLY A 41 1.08 -33.28 3.90
N GLY A 42 0.40 -33.62 2.81
CA GLY A 42 -0.82 -34.42 2.77
C GLY A 42 -2.00 -33.69 2.11
N PRO A 43 -3.13 -34.40 1.84
CA PRO A 43 -4.28 -33.85 1.14
C PRO A 43 -4.87 -32.57 1.74
N ALA A 44 -4.81 -32.40 3.07
CA ALA A 44 -5.33 -31.21 3.73
C ALA A 44 -4.48 -29.94 3.50
N LEU A 45 -3.23 -30.11 3.04
CA LEU A 45 -2.28 -29.01 2.82
C LEU A 45 -2.00 -28.77 1.33
N GLU A 46 -2.63 -29.54 0.44
CA GLU A 46 -2.45 -29.40 -1.00
C GLU A 46 -2.78 -27.97 -1.46
N GLY A 47 -1.84 -27.36 -2.19
CA GLY A 47 -1.93 -25.96 -2.63
C GLY A 47 -1.45 -24.92 -1.61
N CYS A 48 -1.05 -25.31 -0.39
CA CYS A 48 -0.36 -24.41 0.54
C CYS A 48 1.13 -24.30 0.17
N ASN A 49 1.43 -23.43 -0.80
CA ASN A 49 2.80 -23.22 -1.27
C ASN A 49 3.74 -22.79 -0.14
N GLU A 50 3.24 -22.05 0.85
CA GLU A 50 3.99 -21.58 2.01
C GLU A 50 4.51 -22.75 2.87
N ASN A 51 3.84 -23.91 2.88
CA ASN A 51 4.31 -25.08 3.63
C ASN A 51 5.47 -25.82 2.93
N LEU A 52 5.68 -25.59 1.63
CA LEU A 52 6.78 -26.22 0.88
C LEU A 52 8.16 -25.78 1.39
N VAL A 53 8.27 -24.65 2.07
CA VAL A 53 9.53 -24.23 2.71
C VAL A 53 10.00 -25.22 3.79
N ARG A 54 9.08 -26.04 4.32
CA ARG A 54 9.35 -27.09 5.29
C ARG A 54 9.42 -28.47 4.64
N THR A 55 8.45 -28.79 3.78
CA THR A 55 8.31 -30.15 3.25
C THR A 55 9.17 -30.40 2.02
N ARG A 56 9.40 -29.37 1.20
CA ARG A 56 10.23 -29.40 -0.02
C ARG A 56 11.17 -28.17 -0.11
N PRO A 57 12.02 -27.92 0.92
CA PRO A 57 12.96 -26.80 0.90
C PRO A 57 13.95 -26.88 -0.26
N ASP A 58 14.22 -28.10 -0.75
CA ASP A 58 15.03 -28.37 -1.94
C ASP A 58 14.44 -27.68 -3.18
N VAL A 59 13.12 -27.79 -3.39
CA VAL A 59 12.41 -27.21 -4.54
C VAL A 59 12.38 -25.70 -4.46
N VAL A 60 12.03 -25.14 -3.30
CA VAL A 60 11.95 -23.69 -3.10
C VAL A 60 13.33 -23.06 -3.32
N SER A 61 14.39 -23.66 -2.77
CA SER A 61 15.75 -23.16 -2.94
C SER A 61 16.22 -23.26 -4.40
N ASP A 62 15.91 -24.35 -5.10
CA ASP A 62 16.24 -24.51 -6.51
C ASP A 62 15.60 -23.42 -7.38
N ILE A 63 14.34 -23.06 -7.12
CA ILE A 63 13.66 -21.97 -7.84
C ILE A 63 14.35 -20.61 -7.60
N HIS A 64 14.73 -20.31 -6.35
CA HIS A 64 15.49 -19.09 -6.07
C HIS A 64 16.82 -19.06 -6.85
N ARG A 65 17.56 -20.18 -6.88
CA ARG A 65 18.81 -20.28 -7.65
C ARG A 65 18.60 -20.05 -9.14
N LEU A 66 17.56 -20.64 -9.73
CA LEU A 66 17.24 -20.44 -11.15
C LEU A 66 17.01 -18.96 -11.49
N TYR A 67 16.32 -18.21 -10.62
CA TYR A 67 16.13 -16.77 -10.85
C TYR A 67 17.41 -15.95 -10.67
N LEU A 68 18.25 -16.31 -9.69
CA LEU A 68 19.55 -15.66 -9.47
C LEU A 68 20.52 -15.91 -10.65
N GLU A 69 20.54 -17.14 -11.17
CA GLU A 69 21.27 -17.54 -12.38
C GLU A 69 20.78 -16.81 -13.62
N ALA A 70 19.46 -16.66 -13.75
CA ALA A 70 18.84 -15.91 -14.85
C ALA A 70 19.23 -14.43 -14.84
N GLY A 71 19.57 -13.88 -13.67
CA GLY A 71 20.16 -12.55 -13.55
C GLY A 71 19.54 -11.67 -12.47
N ALA A 72 18.49 -12.14 -11.78
CA ALA A 72 17.76 -11.37 -10.77
C ALA A 72 18.70 -10.75 -9.72
N ASP A 73 18.46 -9.48 -9.40
CA ASP A 73 19.12 -8.73 -8.34
C ASP A 73 18.41 -8.88 -7.00
N VAL A 74 17.09 -9.01 -7.05
CA VAL A 74 16.20 -9.19 -5.90
C VAL A 74 15.35 -10.43 -6.14
N ILE A 75 15.28 -11.32 -5.16
CA ILE A 75 14.35 -12.47 -5.18
C ILE A 75 13.31 -12.32 -4.08
N GLU A 76 12.08 -12.71 -4.38
CA GLU A 76 10.98 -12.72 -3.41
C GLU A 76 10.99 -13.99 -2.57
N THR A 77 10.63 -13.90 -1.30
CA THR A 77 10.40 -15.07 -0.44
C THR A 77 9.13 -15.81 -0.82
N ASN A 78 9.10 -17.14 -0.66
CA ASN A 78 7.87 -17.93 -0.82
C ASN A 78 6.91 -17.73 0.37
N SER A 79 6.32 -16.54 0.48
CA SER A 79 5.54 -16.07 1.64
C SER A 79 4.28 -15.28 1.29
N PHE A 80 3.86 -15.31 0.02
CA PHE A 80 2.77 -14.49 -0.50
C PHE A 80 1.48 -14.58 0.34
N ASN A 81 1.06 -15.79 0.74
CA ASN A 81 -0.07 -16.03 1.64
C ASN A 81 0.38 -16.47 3.06
N GLY A 82 1.47 -15.88 3.55
CA GLY A 82 2.10 -16.26 4.81
C GLY A 82 1.39 -15.78 6.08
N THR A 83 0.29 -15.03 5.96
CA THR A 83 -0.43 -14.49 7.12
C THR A 83 -1.15 -15.58 7.90
N LYS A 84 -1.44 -15.31 9.18
CA LYS A 84 -2.24 -16.24 10.00
C LYS A 84 -3.64 -16.43 9.41
N SER A 85 -4.25 -15.36 8.91
CA SER A 85 -5.55 -15.40 8.25
C SER A 85 -5.61 -16.30 7.01
N ASP A 86 -4.50 -16.44 6.27
CA ASP A 86 -4.45 -17.30 5.09
C ASP A 86 -4.13 -18.75 5.46
N LEU A 87 -3.24 -18.94 6.44
CA LEU A 87 -2.81 -20.26 6.91
C LEU A 87 -3.82 -20.97 7.81
N ILE A 88 -4.87 -20.27 8.26
CA ILE A 88 -5.94 -20.87 9.08
C ILE A 88 -6.71 -21.95 8.31
N ASP A 89 -6.92 -21.77 7.01
CA ASP A 89 -7.63 -22.72 6.14
C ASP A 89 -6.87 -24.06 6.05
N TYR A 90 -5.57 -24.03 6.28
CA TYR A 90 -4.67 -25.18 6.28
C TYR A 90 -4.33 -25.70 7.69
N GLY A 91 -4.87 -25.10 8.74
CA GLY A 91 -4.54 -25.46 10.13
C GLY A 91 -3.10 -25.10 10.53
N LEU A 92 -2.48 -24.13 9.86
CA LEU A 92 -1.07 -23.73 10.04
C LEU A 92 -0.90 -22.32 10.64
N ALA A 93 -1.98 -21.66 11.07
CA ALA A 93 -1.95 -20.29 11.59
C ALA A 93 -0.92 -20.09 12.73
N ASP A 94 -0.83 -21.03 13.67
CA ASP A 94 0.12 -20.95 14.79
C ASP A 94 1.57 -21.20 14.39
N GLN A 95 1.79 -21.78 13.20
CA GLN A 95 3.11 -22.08 12.63
C GLN A 95 3.59 -20.99 11.66
N SER A 96 2.78 -19.96 11.42
CA SER A 96 3.08 -18.85 10.49
C SER A 96 4.47 -18.25 10.74
N TYR A 97 4.82 -17.96 12.00
CA TYR A 97 6.13 -17.36 12.32
C TYR A 97 7.30 -18.23 11.86
N GLU A 98 7.29 -19.53 12.19
CA GLU A 98 8.39 -20.44 11.84
C GLU A 98 8.48 -20.68 10.33
N LEU A 99 7.33 -20.81 9.65
CA LEU A 99 7.27 -20.95 8.20
C LEU A 99 7.87 -19.72 7.51
N MET A 100 7.51 -18.51 7.95
CA MET A 100 7.97 -17.27 7.31
C MET A 100 9.45 -16.97 7.59
N VAL A 101 9.95 -17.29 8.79
CA VAL A 101 11.39 -17.27 9.07
C VAL A 101 12.13 -18.23 8.13
N THR A 102 11.57 -19.43 7.94
CA THR A 102 12.17 -20.45 7.06
C THR A 102 12.16 -20.00 5.59
N ALA A 103 11.04 -19.44 5.11
CA ALA A 103 10.92 -18.88 3.77
C ALA A 103 12.01 -17.84 3.49
N ALA A 104 12.18 -16.87 4.41
CA ALA A 104 13.21 -15.85 4.29
C ALA A 104 14.63 -16.41 4.37
N ARG A 105 14.89 -17.40 5.23
CA ARG A 105 16.21 -18.06 5.31
C ARG A 105 16.58 -18.80 4.03
N LEU A 106 15.65 -19.51 3.40
CA LEU A 106 15.91 -20.21 2.14
C LEU A 106 16.30 -19.23 1.03
N ALA A 107 15.53 -18.14 0.86
CA ALA A 107 15.86 -17.08 -0.09
C ALA A 107 17.20 -16.42 0.25
N ARG A 108 17.47 -16.13 1.53
CA ARG A 108 18.73 -15.49 1.96
C ARG A 108 19.94 -16.35 1.69
N ASN A 109 19.86 -17.65 1.99
CA ASN A 109 20.95 -18.59 1.69
C ASN A 109 21.24 -18.62 0.18
N ALA A 110 20.20 -18.74 -0.65
CA ALA A 110 20.36 -18.70 -2.10
C ALA A 110 20.97 -17.36 -2.56
N ALA A 111 20.48 -16.22 -2.06
CA ALA A 111 21.03 -14.91 -2.40
C ALA A 111 22.50 -14.77 -1.98
N ASP A 112 22.90 -15.28 -0.80
CA ASP A 112 24.29 -15.25 -0.34
C ASP A 112 25.22 -16.10 -1.23
N GLU A 113 24.76 -17.25 -1.76
CA GLU A 113 25.52 -18.08 -2.71
C GLU A 113 25.89 -17.34 -4.01
N TYR A 114 25.02 -16.42 -4.47
CA TYR A 114 25.19 -15.68 -5.74
C TYR A 114 25.67 -14.24 -5.54
N SER A 115 25.76 -13.77 -4.30
CA SER A 115 26.13 -12.39 -3.99
C SER A 115 27.64 -12.19 -4.14
N THR A 116 28.03 -11.16 -4.89
CA THR A 116 29.43 -10.72 -5.04
C THR A 116 29.57 -9.26 -4.62
N PRO A 117 30.79 -8.77 -4.30
CA PRO A 117 31.00 -7.36 -3.97
C PRO A 117 30.53 -6.38 -5.07
N HIS A 118 30.57 -6.79 -6.33
CA HIS A 118 30.16 -5.96 -7.48
C HIS A 118 28.69 -6.15 -7.85
N LYS A 119 28.09 -7.27 -7.46
CA LYS A 119 26.71 -7.62 -7.77
C LYS A 119 26.05 -8.25 -6.54
N PRO A 120 25.69 -7.44 -5.52
CA PRO A 120 25.00 -7.96 -4.36
C PRO A 120 23.62 -8.51 -4.73
N ARG A 121 23.14 -9.49 -3.96
CA ARG A 121 21.82 -10.10 -4.10
C ARG A 121 20.97 -9.83 -2.87
N PHE A 122 19.74 -9.41 -3.10
CA PHE A 122 18.80 -8.98 -2.06
C PHE A 122 17.60 -9.92 -1.98
N VAL A 123 17.03 -10.01 -0.79
CA VAL A 123 15.81 -10.77 -0.52
C VAL A 123 14.67 -9.81 -0.19
N ALA A 124 13.59 -9.86 -0.96
CA ALA A 124 12.35 -9.16 -0.66
C ALA A 124 11.38 -10.11 0.07
N GLY A 125 10.98 -9.74 1.28
CA GLY A 125 9.91 -10.41 2.00
C GLY A 125 8.55 -10.15 1.33
N SER A 126 8.06 -11.12 0.56
CA SER A 126 6.77 -11.04 -0.14
C SER A 126 5.60 -11.03 0.85
N MET A 127 4.75 -10.00 0.73
CA MET A 127 3.52 -9.85 1.50
C MET A 127 2.37 -9.58 0.53
N GLY A 128 1.64 -10.65 0.19
CA GLY A 128 0.45 -10.55 -0.66
C GLY A 128 -0.72 -9.83 0.04
N PRO A 129 -1.84 -9.61 -0.69
CA PRO A 129 -2.98 -8.83 -0.20
C PRO A 129 -3.80 -9.54 0.89
N THR A 130 -3.45 -10.80 1.21
CA THR A 130 -4.26 -11.81 1.90
C THR A 130 -5.50 -12.23 1.09
N ARG A 131 -6.13 -13.35 1.46
CA ARG A 131 -7.44 -13.76 0.89
C ARG A 131 -8.61 -12.90 1.40
N LYS A 132 -8.36 -11.96 2.30
CA LYS A 132 -9.37 -11.13 2.98
C LYS A 132 -9.06 -9.64 2.78
N ALA A 133 -10.02 -8.90 2.27
CA ALA A 133 -9.90 -7.46 2.03
C ALA A 133 -10.98 -6.68 2.77
N ILE A 134 -10.58 -5.54 3.34
CA ILE A 134 -11.46 -4.77 4.24
C ILE A 134 -12.63 -4.15 3.43
N THR A 135 -12.36 -3.65 2.23
CA THR A 135 -13.34 -2.99 1.36
C THR A 135 -14.02 -3.97 0.41
N ILE A 136 -13.26 -4.94 -0.11
CA ILE A 136 -13.72 -5.84 -1.18
C ILE A 136 -14.55 -6.99 -0.59
N THR A 137 -13.94 -7.87 0.21
CA THR A 137 -14.64 -9.04 0.80
C THR A 137 -15.35 -8.73 2.10
N ARG A 138 -14.93 -7.69 2.84
CA ARG A 138 -15.56 -7.17 4.07
C ARG A 138 -15.69 -8.21 5.18
N ASN A 139 -14.76 -9.17 5.22
CA ASN A 139 -14.72 -10.26 6.18
C ASN A 139 -13.56 -10.13 7.20
N ILE A 140 -12.87 -8.98 7.21
CA ILE A 140 -11.77 -8.66 8.13
C ILE A 140 -11.78 -7.18 8.49
N GLY A 141 -11.43 -6.87 9.74
CA GLY A 141 -11.28 -5.50 10.24
C GLY A 141 -9.85 -4.97 10.08
N PHE A 142 -9.70 -3.64 10.11
CA PHE A 142 -8.41 -2.97 9.92
C PHE A 142 -7.35 -3.40 10.96
N GLU A 143 -7.72 -3.46 12.25
CA GLU A 143 -6.81 -3.87 13.33
C GLU A 143 -6.36 -5.33 13.21
N HIS A 144 -7.27 -6.22 12.80
CA HIS A 144 -6.91 -7.62 12.55
C HIS A 144 -5.90 -7.72 11.42
N LEU A 145 -6.16 -7.02 10.31
CA LEU A 145 -5.26 -7.06 9.15
C LEU A 145 -3.90 -6.42 9.45
N LYS A 146 -3.85 -5.34 10.25
CA LYS A 146 -2.59 -4.76 10.76
C LYS A 146 -1.80 -5.79 11.57
N SER A 147 -2.48 -6.56 12.42
CA SER A 147 -1.85 -7.67 13.17
C SER A 147 -1.33 -8.77 12.23
N ASP A 148 -2.10 -9.18 11.22
CA ASP A 148 -1.67 -10.17 10.23
C ASP A 148 -0.41 -9.74 9.49
N TYR A 149 -0.38 -8.50 8.97
CA TYR A 149 0.82 -7.98 8.31
C TYR A 149 2.00 -7.85 9.26
N TYR A 150 1.78 -7.51 10.54
CA TYR A 150 2.86 -7.47 11.52
C TYR A 150 3.45 -8.88 11.76
N ASN A 151 2.57 -9.86 11.91
CA ASN A 151 2.95 -11.27 12.10
C ASN A 151 3.59 -11.90 10.86
N LEU A 152 3.43 -11.31 9.68
CA LEU A 152 4.13 -11.68 8.46
C LEU A 152 5.46 -10.94 8.30
N ALA A 153 5.47 -9.61 8.45
CA ALA A 153 6.64 -8.75 8.27
C ALA A 153 7.78 -9.12 9.24
N LYS A 154 7.46 -9.30 10.52
CA LYS A 154 8.46 -9.59 11.55
C LYS A 154 9.29 -10.86 11.26
N PRO A 155 8.69 -12.05 11.06
CA PRO A 155 9.48 -13.25 10.78
C PRO A 155 10.27 -13.18 9.47
N LEU A 156 9.78 -12.45 8.46
CA LEU A 156 10.54 -12.26 7.21
C LEU A 156 11.84 -11.48 7.45
N ILE A 157 11.77 -10.40 8.25
CA ILE A 157 12.95 -9.64 8.66
C ILE A 157 13.86 -10.45 9.58
N ASP A 158 13.30 -11.16 10.57
CA ASP A 158 14.06 -12.04 11.47
C ASP A 158 14.77 -13.17 10.71
N GLY A 159 14.17 -13.64 9.60
CA GLY A 159 14.71 -14.66 8.71
C GLY A 159 15.76 -14.17 7.70
N GLY A 160 15.97 -12.85 7.60
CA GLY A 160 17.06 -12.27 6.82
C GLY A 160 16.66 -11.57 5.52
N ALA A 161 15.38 -11.20 5.34
CA ALA A 161 14.97 -10.33 4.24
C ALA A 161 15.66 -8.94 4.35
N ASP A 162 16.06 -8.38 3.22
CA ASP A 162 16.69 -7.06 3.11
C ASP A 162 15.68 -5.92 3.01
N LEU A 163 14.50 -6.23 2.47
CA LEU A 163 13.36 -5.34 2.31
C LEU A 163 12.05 -6.14 2.37
N LEU A 164 10.92 -5.45 2.47
CA LEU A 164 9.59 -6.05 2.33
C LEU A 164 8.92 -5.59 1.03
N ILE A 165 8.01 -6.38 0.48
CA ILE A 165 7.20 -5.97 -0.66
C ILE A 165 5.72 -6.21 -0.36
N ILE A 166 4.95 -5.13 -0.31
CA ILE A 166 3.49 -5.17 -0.24
C ILE A 166 3.02 -5.27 -1.69
N GLU A 167 2.70 -6.47 -2.15
CA GLU A 167 2.45 -6.71 -3.58
C GLU A 167 1.03 -7.18 -3.88
N THR A 168 0.65 -7.07 -5.16
CA THR A 168 -0.64 -7.52 -5.70
C THR A 168 -1.84 -6.91 -4.94
N CYS A 169 -1.64 -5.73 -4.35
CA CYS A 169 -2.67 -5.12 -3.52
C CYS A 169 -3.74 -4.46 -4.39
N GLN A 170 -5.00 -4.75 -4.07
CA GLN A 170 -6.19 -4.21 -4.74
C GLN A 170 -7.05 -3.34 -3.82
N ASP A 171 -6.66 -3.17 -2.55
CA ASP A 171 -7.36 -2.39 -1.53
C ASP A 171 -6.38 -1.51 -0.75
N THR A 172 -6.55 -0.19 -0.84
CA THR A 172 -5.66 0.78 -0.19
C THR A 172 -5.72 0.70 1.33
N ARG A 173 -6.83 0.25 1.91
CA ARG A 173 -6.91 0.06 3.37
C ARG A 173 -6.07 -1.14 3.81
N ASN A 174 -5.98 -2.19 2.98
CA ASN A 174 -5.05 -3.28 3.22
C ASN A 174 -3.59 -2.77 3.20
N ILE A 175 -3.24 -1.96 2.20
CA ILE A 175 -1.90 -1.37 2.09
C ILE A 175 -1.58 -0.49 3.31
N LYS A 176 -2.50 0.36 3.74
CA LYS A 176 -2.32 1.20 4.96
C LYS A 176 -2.13 0.34 6.21
N ALA A 177 -2.88 -0.74 6.37
CA ALA A 177 -2.69 -1.67 7.48
C ALA A 177 -1.28 -2.31 7.45
N ALA A 178 -0.79 -2.69 6.27
CA ALA A 178 0.57 -3.20 6.10
C ALA A 178 1.64 -2.14 6.41
N ILE A 179 1.47 -0.90 5.94
CA ILE A 179 2.39 0.22 6.23
C ILE A 179 2.50 0.44 7.75
N LEU A 180 1.38 0.50 8.46
CA LEU A 180 1.38 0.67 9.92
C LEU A 180 2.06 -0.51 10.64
N ALA A 181 1.89 -1.73 10.14
CA ALA A 181 2.58 -2.90 10.67
C ALA A 181 4.11 -2.80 10.48
N ILE A 182 4.57 -2.38 9.31
CA ILE A 182 6.01 -2.17 9.01
C ILE A 182 6.58 -1.02 9.85
N GLN A 183 5.83 0.07 10.02
CA GLN A 183 6.24 1.20 10.86
C GLN A 183 6.35 0.80 12.33
N LYS A 184 5.39 0.01 12.84
CA LYS A 184 5.49 -0.59 14.18
C LYS A 184 6.77 -1.43 14.30
N LEU A 185 7.03 -2.31 13.34
CA LEU A 185 8.23 -3.15 13.34
C LEU A 185 9.51 -2.31 13.32
N SER A 186 9.56 -1.28 12.48
CA SER A 186 10.71 -0.37 12.37
C SER A 186 11.02 0.32 13.70
N ARG A 187 9.99 0.78 14.42
CA ARG A 187 10.13 1.34 15.77
C ARG A 187 10.64 0.32 16.78
N GLU A 188 10.12 -0.91 16.73
CA GLU A 188 10.48 -1.99 17.65
C GLU A 188 11.95 -2.42 17.51
N ILE A 189 12.46 -2.50 16.26
CA ILE A 189 13.84 -2.90 15.99
C ILE A 189 14.84 -1.73 15.98
N GLY A 190 14.34 -0.48 16.06
CA GLY A 190 15.18 0.73 16.01
C GLY A 190 15.87 0.95 14.66
N SER A 191 15.32 0.43 13.57
CA SER A 191 15.88 0.51 12.22
C SER A 191 14.76 0.72 11.21
N GLU A 192 15.01 1.51 10.16
CA GLU A 192 14.06 1.64 9.05
C GLU A 192 13.99 0.30 8.30
N VAL A 193 12.79 -0.24 8.13
CA VAL A 193 12.56 -1.38 7.25
C VAL A 193 12.22 -0.85 5.86
N PRO A 194 13.10 -0.99 4.85
CA PRO A 194 12.76 -0.55 3.50
C PRO A 194 11.66 -1.44 2.94
N PHE A 195 10.73 -0.84 2.20
CA PHE A 195 9.64 -1.60 1.56
C PHE A 195 9.26 -1.04 0.20
N ILE A 196 8.74 -1.92 -0.66
CA ILE A 196 8.15 -1.60 -1.94
C ILE A 196 6.63 -1.74 -1.82
N ILE A 197 5.88 -0.86 -2.49
CA ILE A 197 4.44 -1.04 -2.70
C ILE A 197 4.21 -1.34 -4.17
N SER A 198 3.56 -2.46 -4.47
CA SER A 198 3.12 -2.81 -5.80
C SER A 198 1.64 -3.14 -5.80
N VAL A 199 0.93 -2.54 -6.73
CA VAL A 199 -0.54 -2.54 -6.76
C VAL A 199 -1.03 -3.11 -8.07
N THR A 200 -2.25 -3.62 -8.02
CA THR A 200 -2.88 -4.27 -9.17
C THR A 200 -4.00 -3.38 -9.68
N ILE A 201 -3.81 -2.83 -10.88
CA ILE A 201 -4.87 -2.12 -11.61
C ILE A 201 -5.48 -3.08 -12.62
N GLU A 202 -6.80 -3.20 -12.54
CA GLU A 202 -7.60 -4.01 -13.44
C GLU A 202 -7.76 -3.33 -14.81
N PRO A 203 -8.18 -4.05 -15.86
CA PRO A 203 -8.32 -3.51 -17.22
C PRO A 203 -9.21 -2.26 -17.34
N MET A 204 -10.13 -2.01 -16.41
CA MET A 204 -10.98 -0.81 -16.43
C MET A 204 -10.28 0.46 -15.89
N GLY A 205 -9.02 0.36 -15.47
CA GLY A 205 -8.18 1.51 -15.12
C GLY A 205 -8.15 1.91 -13.63
N SER A 206 -8.67 1.07 -12.74
CA SER A 206 -8.58 1.25 -11.29
C SER A 206 -8.29 -0.06 -10.55
N MET A 207 -7.95 0.03 -9.27
CA MET A 207 -7.91 -1.15 -8.39
C MET A 207 -9.30 -1.71 -8.16
N LEU A 208 -9.41 -2.96 -7.68
CA LEU A 208 -10.70 -3.57 -7.33
C LEU A 208 -11.47 -2.78 -6.25
N ALA A 209 -10.78 -2.13 -5.31
CA ALA A 209 -11.38 -1.22 -4.34
C ALA A 209 -11.72 0.19 -4.89
N GLY A 210 -11.38 0.45 -6.16
CA GLY A 210 -11.86 1.58 -6.96
C GLY A 210 -10.87 2.71 -7.22
N GLN A 211 -9.75 2.79 -6.49
CA GLN A 211 -8.80 3.89 -6.66
C GLN A 211 -8.02 3.82 -7.98
N THR A 212 -7.86 4.98 -8.63
CA THR A 212 -6.93 5.17 -9.75
C THR A 212 -5.49 5.31 -9.25
N ILE A 213 -4.52 5.28 -10.17
CA ILE A 213 -3.09 5.40 -9.83
C ILE A 213 -2.76 6.73 -9.14
N GLU A 214 -3.41 7.82 -9.53
CA GLU A 214 -3.23 9.17 -8.97
C GLU A 214 -3.81 9.26 -7.56
N ALA A 215 -5.05 8.79 -7.38
CA ALA A 215 -5.71 8.75 -6.09
C ALA A 215 -4.92 7.91 -5.09
N MET A 216 -4.43 6.77 -5.53
CA MET A 216 -3.63 5.87 -4.73
C MET A 216 -2.27 6.46 -4.35
N TRP A 217 -1.53 7.06 -5.30
CA TRP A 217 -0.28 7.74 -4.96
C TRP A 217 -0.51 8.88 -3.95
N ALA A 218 -1.56 9.70 -4.14
CA ALA A 218 -1.93 10.73 -3.17
C ALA A 218 -2.22 10.15 -1.77
N SER A 219 -2.77 8.94 -1.72
CA SER A 219 -3.12 8.22 -0.49
C SER A 219 -1.92 7.64 0.26
N LEU A 220 -0.85 7.29 -0.46
CA LEU A 220 0.24 6.46 0.07
C LEU A 220 1.61 7.16 0.06
N ARG A 221 1.78 8.30 -0.63
CA ARG A 221 3.07 9.01 -0.74
C ARG A 221 3.70 9.38 0.60
N TYR A 222 2.89 9.52 1.65
CA TYR A 222 3.36 9.84 3.00
C TYR A 222 4.28 8.74 3.58
N ALA A 223 4.11 7.50 3.12
CA ALA A 223 4.82 6.34 3.62
C ALA A 223 6.25 6.24 3.09
N LYS A 224 6.60 7.01 2.04
CA LYS A 224 7.94 7.05 1.42
C LYS A 224 8.52 5.65 1.11
N PRO A 225 7.77 4.79 0.39
CA PRO A 225 8.28 3.48 0.01
C PRO A 225 9.57 3.63 -0.80
N LEU A 226 10.44 2.63 -0.75
CA LEU A 226 11.64 2.56 -1.60
C LEU A 226 11.25 2.65 -3.07
N ALA A 227 10.27 1.85 -3.50
CA ALA A 227 9.68 1.95 -4.82
C ALA A 227 8.16 1.82 -4.73
N PHE A 228 7.46 2.46 -5.67
CA PHE A 228 6.03 2.34 -5.88
C PHE A 228 5.78 1.90 -7.32
N GLY A 229 4.93 0.91 -7.53
CA GLY A 229 4.75 0.37 -8.87
C GLY A 229 3.56 -0.54 -9.01
N MET A 230 3.60 -1.37 -10.06
CA MET A 230 2.49 -2.23 -10.43
C MET A 230 2.95 -3.63 -10.83
N ASN A 231 2.11 -4.61 -10.52
CA ASN A 231 2.28 -5.99 -10.91
C ASN A 231 0.94 -6.67 -11.16
N CYS A 232 0.98 -7.85 -11.78
CA CYS A 232 -0.18 -8.71 -12.00
C CYS A 232 -1.33 -8.07 -12.81
N ALA A 233 -2.50 -8.75 -12.82
CA ALA A 233 -3.81 -8.55 -13.50
C ALA A 233 -3.81 -8.27 -15.00
N THR A 234 -2.84 -7.55 -15.53
CA THR A 234 -2.82 -7.11 -16.91
C THR A 234 -1.43 -7.30 -17.53
N GLY A 235 -1.39 -7.51 -18.85
CA GLY A 235 -0.12 -7.48 -19.59
C GLY A 235 0.46 -6.06 -19.63
N PRO A 236 1.75 -5.89 -20.00
CA PRO A 236 2.40 -4.59 -20.05
C PRO A 236 1.61 -3.52 -20.80
N GLU A 237 0.94 -3.87 -21.92
CA GLU A 237 0.14 -2.94 -22.73
C GLU A 237 -0.86 -2.12 -21.88
N PHE A 238 -1.63 -2.77 -21.01
CA PHE A 238 -2.62 -2.12 -20.14
C PHE A 238 -1.99 -1.32 -19.00
N MET A 239 -0.72 -1.58 -18.66
CA MET A 239 0.00 -0.83 -17.62
C MET A 239 0.59 0.48 -18.14
N THR A 240 0.70 0.66 -19.45
CA THR A 240 1.43 1.78 -20.09
C THR A 240 1.03 3.14 -19.54
N ASP A 241 -0.27 3.48 -19.56
CA ASP A 241 -0.74 4.79 -19.12
C ASP A 241 -0.59 4.99 -17.62
N HIS A 242 -0.78 3.93 -16.83
CA HIS A 242 -0.64 3.99 -15.38
C HIS A 242 0.83 4.18 -14.96
N ILE A 243 1.76 3.46 -15.59
CA ILE A 243 3.20 3.60 -15.36
C ILE A 243 3.68 4.98 -15.82
N ARG A 244 3.24 5.45 -17.00
CA ARG A 244 3.56 6.80 -17.49
C ARG A 244 3.11 7.85 -16.49
N THR A 245 1.85 7.83 -16.06
CA THR A 245 1.32 8.77 -15.07
C THR A 245 2.07 8.68 -13.75
N LEU A 246 2.25 7.48 -13.20
CA LEU A 246 2.97 7.26 -11.96
C LEU A 246 4.39 7.83 -12.03
N SER A 247 5.11 7.58 -13.13
CA SER A 247 6.49 8.04 -13.34
C SER A 247 6.62 9.57 -13.30
N GLN A 248 5.55 10.31 -13.58
CA GLN A 248 5.52 11.78 -13.52
C GLN A 248 5.10 12.29 -12.14
N LEU A 249 4.34 11.51 -11.37
CA LEU A 249 3.77 11.91 -10.09
C LEU A 249 4.66 11.61 -8.88
N THR A 250 5.40 10.50 -8.92
CA THR A 250 6.14 10.01 -7.75
C THR A 250 7.55 10.56 -7.64
N GLY A 251 7.95 10.96 -6.44
CA GLY A 251 9.35 11.25 -6.10
C GLY A 251 10.17 10.00 -5.80
N GLU A 252 9.54 8.83 -5.70
CA GLU A 252 10.19 7.56 -5.37
C GLU A 252 10.60 6.78 -6.63
N PHE A 253 11.25 5.63 -6.45
CA PHE A 253 11.57 4.72 -7.55
C PHE A 253 10.30 4.03 -8.08
N VAL A 254 10.30 3.64 -9.36
CA VAL A 254 9.14 3.00 -10.00
C VAL A 254 9.44 1.55 -10.35
N SER A 255 8.55 0.64 -9.96
CA SER A 255 8.62 -0.78 -10.32
C SER A 255 7.51 -1.19 -11.30
N CYS A 256 7.81 -2.13 -12.19
CA CYS A 256 6.81 -2.78 -13.03
C CYS A 256 7.21 -4.24 -13.30
N TYR A 257 6.38 -5.18 -12.89
CA TYR A 257 6.61 -6.61 -13.08
C TYR A 257 5.30 -7.32 -13.45
N PRO A 258 4.92 -7.28 -14.74
CA PRO A 258 3.63 -7.77 -15.23
C PRO A 258 3.57 -9.30 -15.35
N ASN A 259 2.36 -9.81 -15.59
CA ASN A 259 2.16 -11.21 -15.98
C ASN A 259 2.73 -11.46 -17.38
N ALA A 260 2.98 -12.74 -17.70
CA ALA A 260 3.27 -13.18 -19.07
C ALA A 260 2.00 -13.19 -19.96
N GLY A 261 1.29 -12.06 -19.99
CA GLY A 261 0.01 -11.89 -20.65
C GLY A 261 -1.18 -12.27 -19.76
N LEU A 262 -2.38 -12.24 -20.33
CA LEU A 262 -3.57 -12.74 -19.65
C LEU A 262 -3.60 -14.27 -19.70
N PRO A 263 -4.02 -14.95 -18.61
CA PRO A 263 -4.16 -16.39 -18.63
C PRO A 263 -5.26 -16.80 -19.61
N ASN A 264 -5.01 -17.85 -20.39
CA ASN A 264 -6.01 -18.45 -21.26
C ASN A 264 -7.16 -19.00 -20.39
N PRO A 265 -8.43 -18.62 -20.62
CA PRO A 265 -9.55 -19.05 -19.78
C PRO A 265 -9.78 -20.58 -19.74
N GLU A 266 -9.37 -21.30 -20.79
CA GLU A 266 -9.57 -22.75 -20.91
C GLU A 266 -8.40 -23.54 -20.35
N THR A 267 -7.16 -23.07 -20.58
CA THR A 267 -5.94 -23.83 -20.22
C THR A 267 -5.23 -23.28 -18.99
N SER A 268 -5.60 -22.09 -18.52
CA SER A 268 -4.88 -21.31 -17.50
C SER A 268 -3.40 -21.02 -17.85
N GLN A 269 -2.99 -21.24 -19.10
CA GLN A 269 -1.63 -20.99 -19.57
C GLN A 269 -1.45 -19.53 -20.00
N TYR A 270 -0.22 -19.06 -19.88
CA TYR A 270 0.20 -17.71 -20.26
C TYR A 270 0.82 -17.72 -21.65
N GLY A 271 0.47 -16.71 -22.47
CA GLY A 271 0.80 -16.68 -23.89
C GLY A 271 2.03 -15.85 -24.25
N GLU A 272 2.49 -14.94 -23.37
CA GLU A 272 3.67 -14.12 -23.67
C GLU A 272 4.95 -14.95 -23.56
N THR A 273 5.86 -14.71 -24.50
CA THR A 273 7.19 -15.32 -24.53
C THR A 273 8.20 -14.47 -23.76
N PRO A 274 9.36 -15.03 -23.38
CA PRO A 274 10.46 -14.24 -22.79
C PRO A 274 10.83 -12.99 -23.59
N THR A 275 10.94 -13.14 -24.91
CA THR A 275 11.31 -12.05 -25.82
C THR A 275 10.22 -11.00 -25.96
N SER A 276 8.95 -11.41 -26.05
CA SER A 276 7.85 -10.45 -26.21
C SER A 276 7.61 -9.65 -24.93
N LEU A 277 7.69 -10.29 -23.76
CA LEU A 277 7.58 -9.61 -22.47
C LEU A 277 8.72 -8.60 -22.27
N ALA A 278 9.97 -9.00 -22.54
CA ALA A 278 11.13 -8.12 -22.44
C ALA A 278 11.01 -6.92 -23.41
N ALA A 279 10.59 -7.13 -24.66
CA ALA A 279 10.39 -6.07 -25.64
C ALA A 279 9.25 -5.09 -25.27
N GLN A 280 8.24 -5.55 -24.52
CA GLN A 280 7.19 -4.67 -24.01
C GLN A 280 7.71 -3.80 -22.86
N LEU A 281 8.43 -4.39 -21.89
CA LEU A 281 9.07 -3.64 -20.79
C LEU A 281 10.17 -2.69 -21.28
N GLU A 282 10.88 -3.05 -22.33
CA GLU A 282 11.89 -2.22 -23.00
C GLU A 282 11.33 -0.85 -23.38
N LYS A 283 10.09 -0.80 -23.88
CA LYS A 283 9.43 0.47 -24.20
C LYS A 283 9.36 1.38 -22.97
N PHE A 284 9.02 0.85 -21.78
CA PHE A 284 8.93 1.66 -20.57
C PHE A 284 10.31 2.13 -20.08
N VAL A 285 11.31 1.26 -20.21
CA VAL A 285 12.69 1.58 -19.90
C VAL A 285 13.23 2.68 -20.82
N ASP A 286 12.98 2.59 -22.13
CA ASP A 286 13.46 3.55 -23.12
C ASP A 286 12.81 4.94 -22.96
N HIS A 287 11.58 5.00 -22.45
CA HIS A 287 10.94 6.26 -22.04
C HIS A 287 11.44 6.77 -20.67
N GLY A 288 12.29 6.02 -19.98
CA GLY A 288 12.83 6.37 -18.68
C GLY A 288 11.79 6.33 -17.56
N TRP A 289 10.86 5.38 -17.58
CA TRP A 289 9.77 5.29 -16.59
C TRP A 289 10.05 4.35 -15.42
N LEU A 290 11.03 3.45 -15.52
CA LEU A 290 11.25 2.37 -14.56
C LEU A 290 12.63 2.42 -13.87
N ASN A 291 12.66 1.93 -12.64
CA ASN A 291 13.87 1.66 -11.84
C ASN A 291 13.98 0.17 -11.47
N VAL A 292 12.84 -0.54 -11.41
CA VAL A 292 12.78 -1.98 -11.15
C VAL A 292 11.90 -2.65 -12.21
N VAL A 293 12.38 -3.76 -12.76
CA VAL A 293 11.64 -4.63 -13.68
C VAL A 293 11.62 -6.06 -13.14
N GLY A 294 10.64 -6.86 -13.53
CA GLY A 294 10.58 -8.27 -13.13
C GLY A 294 9.42 -8.99 -13.81
N GLY A 295 9.00 -10.12 -13.24
CA GLY A 295 7.87 -10.89 -13.72
C GLY A 295 6.89 -11.28 -12.62
N CYS A 296 5.60 -11.40 -12.97
CA CYS A 296 4.58 -11.97 -12.10
C CYS A 296 4.06 -13.29 -12.71
N CYS A 297 2.76 -13.59 -12.61
CA CYS A 297 2.20 -14.87 -13.02
C CYS A 297 2.54 -15.24 -14.48
N GLY A 298 2.93 -16.50 -14.70
CA GLY A 298 3.32 -17.02 -16.01
C GLY A 298 4.79 -16.79 -16.38
N THR A 299 5.52 -15.95 -15.64
CA THR A 299 6.94 -15.73 -15.88
C THR A 299 7.79 -16.86 -15.28
N THR A 300 8.96 -17.07 -15.87
CA THR A 300 9.91 -18.13 -15.52
C THR A 300 11.34 -17.59 -15.56
N GLU A 301 12.33 -18.41 -15.22
CA GLU A 301 13.76 -18.07 -15.30
C GLU A 301 14.17 -17.57 -16.70
N LYS A 302 13.58 -18.11 -17.77
CA LYS A 302 13.82 -17.67 -19.15
C LYS A 302 13.34 -16.23 -19.39
N HIS A 303 12.20 -15.86 -18.79
CA HIS A 303 11.67 -14.50 -18.87
C HIS A 303 12.59 -13.53 -18.14
N ILE A 304 13.00 -13.89 -16.92
CA ILE A 304 13.93 -13.07 -16.13
C ILE A 304 15.28 -12.91 -16.82
N HIS A 305 15.78 -13.95 -17.49
CA HIS A 305 17.00 -13.86 -18.29
C HIS A 305 16.87 -12.85 -19.43
N ALA A 306 15.78 -12.91 -20.20
CA ALA A 306 15.53 -11.94 -21.28
C ALA A 306 15.38 -10.51 -20.75
N ILE A 307 14.70 -10.34 -19.61
CA ILE A 307 14.55 -9.03 -18.95
C ILE A 307 15.90 -8.50 -18.45
N ALA A 308 16.73 -9.35 -17.83
CA ALA A 308 18.04 -8.98 -17.34
C ALA A 308 18.99 -8.56 -18.46
N GLN A 309 18.97 -9.27 -19.59
CA GLN A 309 19.70 -8.87 -20.80
C GLN A 309 19.20 -7.54 -21.37
N MET A 310 17.88 -7.34 -21.39
CA MET A 310 17.26 -6.13 -21.93
C MET A 310 17.66 -4.87 -21.17
N VAL A 311 17.78 -4.93 -19.85
CA VAL A 311 18.12 -3.74 -19.03
C VAL A 311 19.62 -3.46 -18.93
N GLU A 312 20.48 -4.35 -19.44
CA GLU A 312 21.93 -4.18 -19.36
C GLU A 312 22.39 -2.91 -20.09
N GLY A 313 23.15 -2.06 -19.37
CA GLY A 313 23.64 -0.79 -19.91
C GLY A 313 22.59 0.32 -20.05
N LYS A 314 21.31 0.06 -19.72
CA LYS A 314 20.25 1.06 -19.77
C LYS A 314 20.22 1.93 -18.53
N LYS A 315 19.82 3.19 -18.72
CA LYS A 315 19.74 4.17 -17.62
C LYS A 315 18.42 4.03 -16.86
N PRO A 316 18.43 4.08 -15.52
CA PRO A 316 17.21 4.09 -14.74
C PRO A 316 16.48 5.43 -14.88
N ARG A 317 15.17 5.41 -14.58
CA ARG A 317 14.37 6.62 -14.43
C ARG A 317 15.02 7.61 -13.47
N GLN A 318 15.06 8.88 -13.87
CA GLN A 318 15.43 9.99 -13.00
C GLN A 318 14.21 10.45 -12.20
N ARG A 319 14.40 10.62 -10.88
CA ARG A 319 13.32 11.04 -9.99
C ARG A 319 13.03 12.53 -10.21
N PRO A 320 11.77 12.94 -10.43
CA PRO A 320 11.41 14.35 -10.53
C PRO A 320 11.63 15.03 -9.18
N ALA A 321 11.80 16.35 -9.22
CA ALA A 321 11.85 17.15 -8.00
C ALA A 321 10.53 17.00 -7.20
N GLU A 322 10.62 17.06 -5.87
CA GLU A 322 9.43 17.07 -5.03
C GLU A 322 8.52 18.24 -5.42
N SER A 323 7.21 17.97 -5.51
CA SER A 323 6.21 18.99 -5.78
C SER A 323 5.38 19.27 -4.52
N HIS A 324 5.16 20.56 -4.23
CA HIS A 324 4.31 20.99 -3.10
C HIS A 324 2.80 20.95 -3.44
N ARG A 325 2.38 19.93 -4.19
CA ARG A 325 0.99 19.77 -4.64
C ARG A 325 0.07 19.41 -3.48
N ALA A 326 -0.98 20.19 -3.32
CA ALA A 326 -2.04 19.98 -2.33
C ALA A 326 -3.12 19.04 -2.90
N VAL A 327 -2.84 17.74 -2.84
CA VAL A 327 -3.75 16.68 -3.30
C VAL A 327 -4.39 15.96 -2.11
N TYR A 328 -5.68 15.72 -2.22
CA TYR A 328 -6.52 14.93 -1.32
C TYR A 328 -7.15 13.79 -2.11
N SER A 329 -7.56 12.71 -1.45
CA SER A 329 -8.22 11.61 -2.16
C SER A 329 -9.27 10.91 -1.31
N GLY A 330 -10.35 10.49 -1.98
CA GLY A 330 -11.22 9.41 -1.55
C GLY A 330 -10.94 8.19 -2.43
N ILE A 331 -11.92 7.76 -3.20
CA ILE A 331 -11.71 6.88 -4.37
C ILE A 331 -11.07 7.66 -5.51
N GLU A 332 -11.49 8.90 -5.69
CA GLU A 332 -10.97 9.82 -6.68
C GLU A 332 -10.07 10.86 -5.99
N SER A 333 -9.05 11.35 -6.69
CA SER A 333 -8.21 12.46 -6.22
C SER A 333 -8.81 13.81 -6.57
N ILE A 334 -8.62 14.78 -5.69
CA ILE A 334 -8.83 16.19 -6.00
C ILE A 334 -7.58 16.96 -5.60
N GLU A 335 -7.06 17.76 -6.53
CA GLU A 335 -5.97 18.68 -6.27
C GLU A 335 -6.52 20.09 -6.09
N ALA A 336 -5.99 20.83 -5.12
CA ALA A 336 -6.20 22.26 -4.99
C ALA A 336 -5.19 23.00 -5.89
N GLU A 337 -5.46 23.05 -7.20
CA GLU A 337 -4.72 23.82 -8.20
C GLU A 337 -5.50 25.08 -8.62
N GLU A 338 -4.91 25.92 -9.46
CA GLU A 338 -5.51 27.21 -9.85
C GLU A 338 -6.86 27.04 -10.55
N SER A 339 -7.00 26.01 -11.39
CA SER A 339 -8.22 25.69 -12.15
C SER A 339 -9.35 25.09 -11.30
N THR A 340 -9.04 24.47 -10.16
CA THR A 340 -10.01 23.75 -9.33
C THR A 340 -10.41 24.50 -8.07
N ARG A 341 -9.71 25.60 -7.73
CA ARG A 341 -10.01 26.41 -6.56
C ARG A 341 -11.18 27.38 -6.81
N PRO A 342 -12.01 27.68 -5.78
CA PRO A 342 -11.95 27.11 -4.43
C PRO A 342 -12.46 25.65 -4.40
N LEU A 343 -11.87 24.82 -3.54
CA LEU A 343 -12.42 23.49 -3.29
C LEU A 343 -13.69 23.62 -2.44
N LEU A 344 -14.79 23.04 -2.91
CA LEU A 344 -16.07 23.09 -2.21
C LEU A 344 -16.18 21.95 -1.18
N VAL A 345 -16.39 22.31 0.09
CA VAL A 345 -16.56 21.36 1.21
C VAL A 345 -18.04 21.29 1.59
N GLY A 346 -18.61 20.08 1.59
CA GLY A 346 -19.99 19.85 1.99
C GLY A 346 -20.16 19.74 3.51
N GLU A 347 -20.73 20.77 4.13
CA GLU A 347 -20.90 20.94 5.58
C GLU A 347 -22.11 20.21 6.23
N ARG A 348 -23.04 19.65 5.43
CA ARG A 348 -24.35 19.20 5.96
C ARG A 348 -24.32 17.87 6.70
N THR A 349 -23.22 17.15 6.68
CA THR A 349 -22.98 15.90 7.42
C THR A 349 -22.38 16.19 8.79
N ASN A 350 -23.03 17.08 9.52
CA ASN A 350 -22.54 17.63 10.77
C ASN A 350 -23.65 17.61 11.82
N VAL A 351 -23.46 16.90 12.93
CA VAL A 351 -24.46 16.76 14.01
C VAL A 351 -24.76 18.10 14.69
N ILE A 352 -23.81 19.04 14.69
CA ILE A 352 -23.96 20.36 15.29
C ILE A 352 -24.65 21.32 14.30
N GLY A 353 -24.22 21.32 13.04
CA GLY A 353 -24.64 22.29 12.02
C GLY A 353 -25.91 21.93 11.22
N SER A 354 -26.32 20.66 11.20
CA SER A 354 -27.41 20.18 10.34
C SER A 354 -28.50 19.47 11.13
N ARG A 355 -29.64 20.15 11.30
CA ARG A 355 -30.82 19.60 12.01
C ARG A 355 -31.29 18.26 11.43
N LEU A 356 -31.29 18.12 10.10
CA LEU A 356 -31.70 16.86 9.46
C LEU A 356 -30.71 15.75 9.78
N PHE A 357 -29.41 16.01 9.69
CA PHE A 357 -28.39 15.00 9.98
C PHE A 357 -28.39 14.61 11.46
N LYS A 358 -28.48 15.59 12.38
CA LYS A 358 -28.65 15.35 13.82
C LYS A 358 -29.80 14.39 14.11
N ASN A 359 -30.98 14.65 13.54
CA ASN A 359 -32.15 13.81 13.77
C ASN A 359 -31.95 12.38 13.23
N LEU A 360 -31.37 12.22 12.04
CA LEU A 360 -31.12 10.90 11.46
C LEU A 360 -30.09 10.11 12.28
N VAL A 361 -29.02 10.75 12.77
CA VAL A 361 -28.02 10.12 13.64
C VAL A 361 -28.64 9.74 15.00
N ALA A 362 -29.43 10.63 15.60
CA ALA A 362 -30.12 10.37 16.86
C ALA A 362 -31.12 9.20 16.76
N GLU A 363 -31.79 9.06 15.61
CA GLU A 363 -32.69 7.95 15.29
C GLU A 363 -31.97 6.71 14.72
N GLU A 364 -30.63 6.73 14.65
CA GLU A 364 -29.78 5.65 14.13
C GLU A 364 -30.11 5.22 12.68
N LYS A 365 -30.62 6.18 11.90
CA LYS A 365 -30.91 6.06 10.47
C LYS A 365 -29.64 6.29 9.63
N TRP A 366 -28.65 5.41 9.82
CA TRP A 366 -27.31 5.54 9.22
C TRP A 366 -27.31 5.52 7.69
N GLU A 367 -28.20 4.73 7.10
CA GLU A 367 -28.31 4.60 5.64
C GLU A 367 -28.81 5.93 5.03
N GLU A 368 -29.83 6.53 5.61
CA GLU A 368 -30.38 7.83 5.22
C GLU A 368 -29.43 8.98 5.53
N ALA A 369 -28.75 8.93 6.69
CA ALA A 369 -27.75 9.92 7.07
C ALA A 369 -26.61 9.98 6.03
N SER A 370 -26.12 8.82 5.58
CA SER A 370 -25.05 8.75 4.57
C SER A 370 -25.48 9.24 3.18
N GLU A 371 -26.78 9.23 2.86
CA GLU A 371 -27.28 9.85 1.61
C GLU A 371 -27.12 11.36 1.61
N ILE A 372 -27.04 12.03 2.77
CA ILE A 372 -26.76 13.47 2.84
C ILE A 372 -25.39 13.77 2.23
N ALA A 373 -24.34 13.02 2.58
CA ALA A 373 -23.02 13.15 1.97
C ALA A 373 -23.08 13.00 0.44
N ARG A 374 -23.74 11.94 -0.04
CA ARG A 374 -23.87 11.67 -1.47
C ARG A 374 -24.59 12.80 -2.22
N ARG A 375 -25.64 13.37 -1.62
CA ARG A 375 -26.38 14.51 -2.19
C ARG A 375 -25.51 15.75 -2.27
N GLN A 376 -24.64 16.00 -1.29
CA GLN A 376 -23.70 17.13 -1.34
C GLN A 376 -22.72 16.99 -2.50
N VAL A 377 -22.15 15.81 -2.71
CA VAL A 377 -21.25 15.55 -3.86
C VAL A 377 -21.97 15.73 -5.19
N ARG A 378 -23.21 15.21 -5.31
CA ARG A 378 -24.05 15.45 -6.50
C ARG A 378 -24.39 16.93 -6.71
N GLY A 379 -24.39 17.72 -5.63
CA GLY A 379 -24.57 19.16 -5.64
C GLY A 379 -23.29 19.97 -5.90
N GLY A 380 -22.15 19.31 -6.15
CA GLY A 380 -20.89 19.95 -6.48
C GLY A 380 -19.85 20.00 -5.35
N ALA A 381 -20.14 19.45 -4.16
CA ALA A 381 -19.13 19.33 -3.12
C ALA A 381 -18.00 18.38 -3.58
N GLN A 382 -16.76 18.85 -3.47
CA GLN A 382 -15.56 18.09 -3.84
C GLN A 382 -14.95 17.36 -2.64
N ILE A 383 -15.23 17.82 -1.42
CA ILE A 383 -14.86 17.20 -0.14
C ILE A 383 -16.12 17.13 0.72
N VAL A 384 -16.24 16.12 1.56
CA VAL A 384 -17.36 16.02 2.51
C VAL A 384 -16.85 16.10 3.94
N ASP A 385 -17.32 17.11 4.67
CA ASP A 385 -17.07 17.29 6.10
C ASP A 385 -18.00 16.39 6.92
N VAL A 386 -17.44 15.68 7.90
CA VAL A 386 -18.16 14.69 8.71
C VAL A 386 -17.90 14.96 10.19
N CYS A 387 -18.90 15.53 10.86
CA CYS A 387 -18.90 15.71 12.32
C CYS A 387 -19.96 14.82 12.96
N LEU A 388 -19.51 13.81 13.70
CA LEU A 388 -20.37 12.99 14.58
C LEU A 388 -20.28 13.40 16.05
N GLN A 389 -19.36 14.32 16.38
CA GLN A 389 -19.15 14.80 17.74
C GLN A 389 -20.43 15.44 18.30
N SER A 390 -20.84 14.99 19.48
CA SER A 390 -22.07 15.41 20.15
C SER A 390 -21.94 15.28 21.66
N THR A 391 -22.62 16.14 22.41
CA THR A 391 -22.74 15.99 23.86
C THR A 391 -23.73 14.89 24.27
N GLU A 392 -24.58 14.44 23.34
CA GLU A 392 -25.67 13.49 23.60
C GLU A 392 -25.30 12.04 23.23
N ARG A 393 -24.25 11.84 22.43
CA ARG A 393 -23.84 10.54 21.89
C ARG A 393 -22.33 10.35 21.93
N ASP A 394 -21.92 9.09 21.95
CA ASP A 394 -20.52 8.69 21.89
C ASP A 394 -20.10 8.48 20.43
N GLU A 395 -19.40 9.46 19.85
CA GLU A 395 -19.01 9.43 18.45
C GLU A 395 -18.17 8.20 18.08
N LYS A 396 -17.41 7.63 19.02
CA LYS A 396 -16.60 6.42 18.79
C LYS A 396 -17.45 5.18 18.49
N LYS A 397 -18.69 5.14 18.99
CA LYS A 397 -19.66 4.07 18.68
C LYS A 397 -20.40 4.34 17.37
N ASP A 398 -20.59 5.61 17.03
CA ASP A 398 -21.31 6.03 15.82
C ASP A 398 -20.43 5.95 14.57
N ILE A 399 -19.11 6.16 14.69
CA ILE A 399 -18.17 6.11 13.57
C ILE A 399 -18.26 4.79 12.79
N PRO A 400 -18.15 3.59 13.40
CA PRO A 400 -18.28 2.34 12.65
C PRO A 400 -19.61 2.23 11.90
N LEU A 401 -20.72 2.57 12.56
CA LEU A 401 -22.07 2.45 12.00
C LEU A 401 -22.27 3.39 10.81
N PHE A 402 -21.79 4.63 10.91
CA PHE A 402 -21.92 5.63 9.86
C PHE A 402 -20.91 5.46 8.73
N TYR A 403 -19.62 5.32 9.05
CA TYR A 403 -18.55 5.25 8.05
C TYR A 403 -18.67 4.01 7.17
N GLU A 404 -19.15 2.88 7.70
CA GLU A 404 -19.43 1.69 6.90
C GLU A 404 -20.42 1.95 5.76
N LYS A 405 -21.38 2.86 5.95
CA LYS A 405 -22.35 3.27 4.92
C LYS A 405 -21.77 4.36 4.03
N LEU A 406 -21.14 5.37 4.63
CA LEU A 406 -20.57 6.53 3.95
C LEU A 406 -19.58 6.12 2.85
N ILE A 407 -18.60 5.29 3.20
CA ILE A 407 -17.48 4.93 2.29
C ILE A 407 -17.93 4.07 1.10
N ARG A 408 -19.15 3.50 1.14
CA ARG A 408 -19.72 2.76 0.00
C ARG A 408 -20.34 3.69 -1.04
N LYS A 409 -20.68 4.91 -0.65
CA LYS A 409 -21.44 5.88 -1.46
C LYS A 409 -20.58 7.04 -1.94
N LEU A 410 -19.47 7.26 -1.26
CA LEU A 410 -18.63 8.43 -1.45
C LEU A 410 -17.36 8.10 -2.24
N LYS A 411 -17.12 8.87 -3.30
CA LYS A 411 -15.84 8.87 -4.01
C LYS A 411 -14.92 10.02 -3.59
N ALA A 412 -15.50 11.11 -3.10
CA ALA A 412 -14.78 12.28 -2.62
C ALA A 412 -13.96 11.99 -1.34
N PRO A 413 -12.91 12.77 -1.06
CA PRO A 413 -12.23 12.75 0.23
C PRO A 413 -13.17 13.13 1.38
N VAL A 414 -12.88 12.57 2.55
CA VAL A 414 -13.58 12.91 3.80
C VAL A 414 -12.73 13.89 4.60
N MET A 415 -13.36 14.97 5.07
CA MET A 415 -12.84 15.84 6.11
C MET A 415 -13.46 15.38 7.44
N ILE A 416 -12.64 14.85 8.33
CA ILE A 416 -13.04 14.28 9.62
C ILE A 416 -13.09 15.44 10.61
N ASP A 417 -14.30 15.84 11.02
CA ASP A 417 -14.56 17.00 11.87
C ASP A 417 -14.80 16.58 13.32
N THR A 418 -13.72 16.50 14.09
CA THR A 418 -13.74 16.20 15.52
C THR A 418 -12.42 16.61 16.19
N THR A 419 -12.49 16.85 17.50
CA THR A 419 -11.33 17.16 18.35
C THR A 419 -10.80 15.96 19.13
N ASP A 420 -11.51 14.82 19.13
CA ASP A 420 -11.09 13.60 19.82
C ASP A 420 -10.09 12.80 18.94
N SER A 421 -8.86 12.64 19.43
CA SER A 421 -7.79 11.94 18.70
C SER A 421 -8.10 10.46 18.43
N VAL A 422 -8.82 9.78 19.34
CA VAL A 422 -9.23 8.38 19.18
C VAL A 422 -10.31 8.27 18.10
N ALA A 423 -11.24 9.23 18.06
CA ALA A 423 -12.24 9.31 17.01
C ALA A 423 -11.61 9.57 15.63
N ILE A 424 -10.61 10.47 15.56
CA ILE A 424 -9.82 10.74 14.35
C ILE A 424 -9.16 9.46 13.85
N GLU A 425 -8.39 8.77 14.69
CA GLU A 425 -7.69 7.54 14.33
C GLU A 425 -8.67 6.48 13.81
N LEU A 426 -9.77 6.26 14.54
CA LEU A 426 -10.80 5.30 14.16
C LEU A 426 -11.41 5.63 12.78
N ALA A 427 -11.81 6.88 12.55
CA ALA A 427 -12.38 7.32 11.27
C ALA A 427 -11.39 7.17 10.10
N LEU A 428 -10.10 7.43 10.34
CA LEU A 428 -9.05 7.24 9.32
C LEU A 428 -8.90 5.78 8.89
N THR A 429 -9.17 4.80 9.76
CA THR A 429 -9.17 3.38 9.37
C THR A 429 -10.22 3.01 8.32
N TYR A 430 -11.27 3.83 8.14
CA TYR A 430 -12.30 3.66 7.11
C TYR A 430 -11.94 4.36 5.80
N CYS A 431 -11.00 5.30 5.82
CA CYS A 431 -10.66 6.13 4.69
C CYS A 431 -9.58 5.47 3.80
N GLN A 432 -9.97 5.04 2.60
CA GLN A 432 -9.00 4.55 1.58
C GLN A 432 -8.00 5.65 1.22
N GLY A 433 -8.49 6.87 0.98
CA GLY A 433 -7.68 7.96 0.47
C GLY A 433 -7.00 8.85 1.51
N LYS A 434 -6.41 9.95 1.05
CA LYS A 434 -5.84 11.01 1.88
C LYS A 434 -6.95 11.95 2.35
N SER A 435 -7.43 11.68 3.55
CA SER A 435 -8.43 12.48 4.27
C SER A 435 -7.84 13.75 4.87
N ILE A 436 -8.72 14.62 5.35
CA ILE A 436 -8.37 15.87 6.03
C ILE A 436 -8.88 15.78 7.47
N ILE A 437 -8.06 16.17 8.45
CA ILE A 437 -8.47 16.30 9.85
C ILE A 437 -8.87 17.75 10.09
N ASN A 438 -10.10 17.95 10.55
CA ASN A 438 -10.67 19.24 10.91
C ASN A 438 -11.03 19.16 12.42
N SER A 439 -10.35 19.85 13.32
CA SER A 439 -9.13 20.64 13.14
C SER A 439 -8.23 20.49 14.36
N ILE A 440 -7.02 21.04 14.27
CA ILE A 440 -6.19 21.30 15.45
C ILE A 440 -5.98 22.79 15.61
N ASN A 441 -5.66 23.22 16.83
CA ASN A 441 -5.38 24.60 17.18
C ASN A 441 -4.51 24.65 18.44
N LEU A 442 -4.10 25.87 18.82
CA LEU A 442 -3.26 26.14 20.00
C LEU A 442 -4.10 26.55 21.22
N GLU A 443 -5.41 26.27 21.26
CA GLU A 443 -6.29 26.68 22.39
C GLU A 443 -5.79 26.12 23.73
N ASP A 444 -5.29 24.89 23.71
CA ASP A 444 -4.71 24.18 24.87
C ASP A 444 -3.17 24.07 24.73
N GLY A 445 -2.55 25.01 24.01
CA GLY A 445 -1.14 24.92 23.61
C GLY A 445 -0.87 23.80 22.61
N GLU A 446 0.30 23.16 22.74
CA GLU A 446 0.76 22.13 21.80
C GLU A 446 0.15 20.73 22.05
N GLU A 447 -0.64 20.54 23.11
CA GLU A 447 -1.18 19.22 23.51
C GLU A 447 -1.98 18.55 22.38
N LYS A 448 -2.82 19.31 21.66
CA LYS A 448 -3.58 18.80 20.51
C LYS A 448 -2.65 18.39 19.35
N PHE A 449 -1.57 19.15 19.11
CA PHE A 449 -0.58 18.82 18.09
C PHE A 449 0.15 17.53 18.44
N GLU A 450 0.60 17.37 19.69
CA GLU A 450 1.30 16.17 20.17
C GLU A 450 0.47 14.90 20.01
N ARG A 451 -0.86 15.00 20.14
CA ARG A 451 -1.78 13.85 19.97
C ARG A 451 -2.14 13.58 18.51
N VAL A 452 -2.46 14.61 17.74
CA VAL A 452 -3.05 14.45 16.39
C VAL A 452 -2.00 14.37 15.29
N VAL A 453 -0.87 15.09 15.40
CA VAL A 453 0.18 15.09 14.36
C VAL A 453 0.78 13.70 14.14
N PRO A 454 1.07 12.88 15.18
CA PRO A 454 1.51 11.51 14.97
C PRO A 454 0.50 10.68 14.17
N ILE A 455 -0.79 10.76 14.51
CA ILE A 455 -1.87 10.06 13.80
C ILE A 455 -1.95 10.53 12.34
N ALA A 456 -1.89 11.85 12.11
CA ALA A 456 -1.90 12.42 10.77
C ALA A 456 -0.71 11.92 9.91
N ARG A 457 0.47 11.78 10.52
CA ARG A 457 1.66 11.21 9.86
C ARG A 457 1.54 9.72 9.59
N GLU A 458 0.99 8.95 10.53
CA GLU A 458 0.81 7.50 10.39
C GLU A 458 -0.22 7.13 9.31
N PHE A 459 -1.27 7.93 9.14
CA PHE A 459 -2.32 7.69 8.14
C PHE A 459 -2.19 8.53 6.86
N GLY A 460 -1.24 9.47 6.82
CA GLY A 460 -1.02 10.37 5.69
C GLY A 460 -2.09 11.43 5.50
N ALA A 461 -2.79 11.82 6.57
CA ALA A 461 -3.87 12.80 6.52
C ALA A 461 -3.34 14.24 6.41
N ALA A 462 -4.09 15.10 5.73
CA ALA A 462 -3.91 16.55 5.82
C ALA A 462 -4.57 17.08 7.10
N VAL A 463 -4.21 18.30 7.51
CA VAL A 463 -4.73 18.90 8.74
C VAL A 463 -5.13 20.35 8.49
N VAL A 464 -6.31 20.73 8.97
CA VAL A 464 -6.73 22.12 9.10
C VAL A 464 -6.25 22.64 10.45
N VAL A 465 -5.44 23.71 10.42
CA VAL A 465 -4.97 24.38 11.63
C VAL A 465 -5.75 25.68 11.79
N GLY A 466 -6.59 25.75 12.83
CA GLY A 466 -7.33 26.96 13.16
C GLY A 466 -6.40 28.03 13.72
N CYS A 467 -6.59 29.30 13.32
CA CYS A 467 -5.94 30.44 13.95
C CYS A 467 -6.59 30.74 15.32
N ILE A 468 -6.49 29.77 16.23
CA ILE A 468 -6.97 29.83 17.60
C ILE A 468 -5.77 29.49 18.51
N ASP A 469 -5.53 30.28 19.55
CA ASP A 469 -4.44 30.07 20.51
C ASP A 469 -4.88 30.26 21.98
N GLU A 470 -3.94 30.18 22.92
CA GLU A 470 -4.15 30.14 24.36
C GLU A 470 -4.66 31.46 24.96
N ASP A 471 -4.85 32.50 24.14
CA ASP A 471 -5.24 33.83 24.58
C ASP A 471 -6.64 33.83 25.20
N PRO A 472 -6.80 34.14 26.50
CA PRO A 472 -8.08 34.02 27.19
C PRO A 472 -9.12 35.06 26.75
N LEU A 473 -8.72 36.12 26.04
CA LEU A 473 -9.59 37.20 25.60
C LEU A 473 -9.81 37.19 24.09
N GLN A 474 -8.83 36.68 23.33
CA GLN A 474 -8.83 36.65 21.87
C GLN A 474 -8.46 35.28 21.31
N ALA A 475 -8.88 34.20 21.99
CA ALA A 475 -8.58 32.82 21.62
C ALA A 475 -8.75 32.60 20.11
N GLN A 476 -9.88 33.01 19.54
CA GLN A 476 -10.04 33.09 18.09
C GLN A 476 -9.50 34.41 17.53
N ALA A 477 -8.52 34.33 16.62
CA ALA A 477 -7.95 35.52 16.01
C ALA A 477 -8.93 36.22 15.05
N PHE A 478 -9.27 37.47 15.34
CA PHE A 478 -10.14 38.29 14.49
C PHE A 478 -9.39 39.23 13.54
N THR A 479 -8.21 39.73 13.93
CA THR A 479 -7.39 40.63 13.09
C THR A 479 -6.46 39.86 12.15
N ARG A 480 -6.06 40.48 11.03
CA ARG A 480 -5.13 39.88 10.07
C ARG A 480 -3.79 39.57 10.73
N GLU A 481 -3.28 40.49 11.53
CA GLU A 481 -1.99 40.41 12.18
C GLU A 481 -1.98 39.28 13.20
N ARG A 482 -3.06 39.11 13.98
CA ARG A 482 -3.18 38.00 14.94
C ARG A 482 -3.29 36.66 14.24
N LYS A 483 -4.08 36.56 13.17
CA LYS A 483 -4.19 35.33 12.36
C LYS A 483 -2.82 34.91 11.81
N LEU A 484 -2.04 35.86 11.28
CA LEU A 484 -0.69 35.59 10.79
C LEU A 484 0.26 35.17 11.93
N ALA A 485 0.23 35.86 13.07
CA ALA A 485 1.07 35.55 14.22
C ALA A 485 0.83 34.13 14.75
N ILE A 486 -0.45 33.69 14.81
CA ILE A 486 -0.78 32.32 15.20
C ILE A 486 -0.33 31.32 14.13
N ALA A 487 -0.58 31.59 12.84
CA ALA A 487 -0.21 30.67 11.76
C ALA A 487 1.31 30.51 11.55
N GLN A 488 2.12 31.44 12.05
CA GLN A 488 3.58 31.36 12.03
C GLN A 488 4.17 30.54 13.17
N ARG A 489 3.44 30.42 14.28
CA ARG A 489 3.74 29.47 15.35
C ARG A 489 3.39 28.07 14.84
#